data_AF-A0A9P1D8X3-F1
#
_entry.id   AF-A0A9P1D8X3-F1
#
_cell.length_a   1.000
_cell.length_b   1.000
_cell.length_c   1.000
_cell.angle_alpha   90.00
_cell.angle_beta   90.00
_cell.angle_gamma   90.00
#
_symmetry.space_group_name_H-M   'P 1'
#
loop_
_entity.id
_entity.type
_entity.pdbx_description
1 polymer ?
#
loop_
_entity_poly.entity_id
_entity_poly.type
_entity_poly.pdbx_seq_one_letter_code
_entity_poly.pdbx_strand_id
1 'polypeptide(L)'
;MFQAQKNLKLTSADAMYCFVAGHCNNTEVTEATTQTEASAICDKLYGQRWTKIGWNDFMGVLARALELSTTHHVPKEWNVTGWNSLVKLAHHEAEISAMTACAMGNFQCDLAYCKMNYCNSPKFRSRFGNLSWSYPD
;
A
#
# COMPACT_ATOMS: atom_id res chain seq x y z
N MET A 1 -0.15 -14.11 7.66
CA MET A 1 -0.69 -12.76 7.41
C MET A 1 -2.05 -12.78 6.71
N PHE A 2 -2.18 -13.33 5.49
CA PHE A 2 -3.44 -13.30 4.70
C PHE A 2 -4.71 -13.75 5.46
N GLN A 3 -4.67 -14.91 6.13
CA GLN A 3 -5.86 -15.43 6.83
C GLN A 3 -6.29 -14.53 8.00
N ALA A 4 -5.33 -13.94 8.72
CA ALA A 4 -5.64 -12.99 9.78
C ALA A 4 -6.32 -11.73 9.20
N GLN A 5 -5.79 -11.19 8.10
CA GLN A 5 -6.38 -10.04 7.40
C GLN A 5 -7.80 -10.35 6.87
N LYS A 6 -8.01 -11.57 6.37
CA LYS A 6 -9.32 -12.05 5.93
C LYS A 6 -10.32 -12.11 7.09
N ASN A 7 -9.91 -12.63 8.25
CA ASN A 7 -10.76 -12.71 9.44
C ASN A 7 -11.12 -11.31 9.98
N LEU A 8 -10.20 -10.35 9.85
CA LEU A 8 -10.42 -8.94 10.21
C LEU A 8 -11.17 -8.14 9.12
N LYS A 9 -11.57 -8.78 8.01
CA LYS A 9 -12.25 -8.15 6.87
C LYS A 9 -11.45 -7.02 6.20
N LEU A 10 -10.12 -7.06 6.30
CA LEU A 10 -9.21 -6.03 5.78
C LEU A 10 -8.79 -6.24 4.32
N THR A 11 -9.28 -7.29 3.67
CA THR A 11 -8.91 -7.65 2.28
C THR A 11 -9.05 -6.53 1.25
N SER A 12 -9.96 -5.58 1.44
CA SER A 12 -10.09 -4.44 0.52
C SER A 12 -9.02 -3.37 0.75
N ALA A 13 -8.57 -3.18 1.99
CA ALA A 13 -7.46 -2.28 2.32
C ALA A 13 -6.12 -2.87 1.82
N ASP A 14 -5.88 -4.16 2.07
CA ASP A 14 -4.72 -4.87 1.51
C ASP A 14 -4.69 -4.79 -0.01
N ALA A 15 -5.81 -5.08 -0.67
CA ALA A 15 -5.89 -4.98 -2.12
C ALA A 15 -5.61 -3.55 -2.59
N MET A 16 -6.22 -2.54 -1.98
CA MET A 16 -5.93 -1.13 -2.29
C MET A 16 -4.43 -0.84 -2.21
N TYR A 17 -3.76 -1.23 -1.11
CA TYR A 17 -2.31 -1.11 -0.97
C TYR A 17 -1.56 -1.79 -2.12
N CYS A 18 -1.90 -3.05 -2.44
CA CYS A 18 -1.25 -3.82 -3.51
C CYS A 18 -1.36 -3.15 -4.89
N PHE A 19 -2.50 -2.52 -5.20
CA PHE A 19 -2.67 -1.83 -6.47
C PHE A 19 -1.97 -0.46 -6.43
N VAL A 20 -2.17 0.35 -5.38
CA VAL A 20 -1.57 1.70 -5.29
C VAL A 20 -0.06 1.67 -5.23
N ALA A 21 0.53 0.78 -4.44
CA ALA A 21 1.98 0.69 -4.26
C ALA A 21 2.71 0.15 -5.51
N GLY A 22 1.98 -0.13 -6.59
CA GLY A 22 2.53 -0.65 -7.85
C GLY A 22 2.87 -2.14 -7.82
N HIS A 23 2.63 -2.85 -6.71
CA HIS A 23 2.98 -4.27 -6.55
C HIS A 23 2.37 -5.18 -7.62
N CYS A 24 1.13 -4.90 -8.00
CA CYS A 24 0.44 -5.70 -9.01
C CYS A 24 0.93 -5.52 -10.44
N ASN A 25 1.66 -4.44 -10.73
CA ASN A 25 2.15 -4.12 -12.07
C ASN A 25 3.68 -4.21 -12.17
N ASN A 26 4.37 -4.39 -11.05
CA ASN A 26 5.82 -4.49 -11.02
C ASN A 26 6.28 -5.86 -11.53
N THR A 27 7.03 -5.83 -12.63
CA THR A 27 7.66 -7.00 -13.26
C THR A 27 9.15 -7.10 -12.97
N GLU A 28 9.73 -6.13 -12.24
CA GLU A 28 11.16 -6.04 -11.92
C GLU A 28 11.53 -6.93 -10.72
N VAL A 29 10.62 -7.08 -9.75
CA VAL A 29 10.81 -7.99 -8.61
C VAL A 29 10.46 -9.43 -9.01
N THR A 30 11.39 -10.33 -8.72
CA THR A 30 11.31 -11.79 -8.88
C THR A 30 11.64 -12.49 -7.55
N GLU A 31 11.49 -13.81 -7.48
CA GLU A 31 11.86 -14.60 -6.30
C GLU A 31 13.37 -14.55 -5.99
N ALA A 32 14.21 -14.22 -6.99
CA ALA A 32 15.66 -14.10 -6.83
C ALA A 32 16.11 -12.67 -6.48
N THR A 33 15.20 -11.70 -6.43
CA THR A 33 15.54 -10.30 -6.18
C THR A 33 16.17 -10.14 -4.79
N THR A 34 17.41 -9.66 -4.79
CA THR A 34 18.17 -9.34 -3.59
C THR A 34 17.66 -8.06 -2.92
N GLN A 35 18.04 -7.83 -1.67
CA GLN A 35 17.67 -6.60 -0.96
C GLN A 35 18.23 -5.34 -1.65
N THR A 36 19.45 -5.39 -2.18
CA THR A 36 20.06 -4.26 -2.90
C THR A 36 19.29 -3.92 -4.18
N GLU A 37 18.87 -4.93 -4.94
CA GLU A 37 18.02 -4.73 -6.13
C GLU A 37 16.64 -4.19 -5.74
N ALA A 38 16.05 -4.68 -4.66
CA ALA A 38 14.79 -4.16 -4.13
C ALA A 38 14.91 -2.68 -3.72
N SER A 39 16.01 -2.27 -3.10
CA SER A 39 16.28 -0.85 -2.79
C SER A 39 16.41 0.01 -4.06
N ALA A 40 17.07 -0.49 -5.11
CA ALA A 40 17.16 0.22 -6.39
C ALA A 40 15.78 0.40 -7.05
N ILE A 41 14.88 -0.58 -6.90
CA ILE A 41 13.48 -0.46 -7.32
C ILE A 41 12.78 0.62 -6.49
N CYS A 42 12.98 0.66 -5.17
CA CYS A 42 12.44 1.72 -4.31
C CYS A 42 12.93 3.12 -4.72
N ASP A 43 14.20 3.28 -5.10
CA ASP A 43 14.73 4.53 -5.65
C ASP A 43 14.01 4.96 -6.93
N LYS A 44 13.72 4.00 -7.82
CA LYS A 44 12.97 4.27 -9.06
C LYS A 44 11.53 4.72 -8.78
N LEU A 45 10.88 4.10 -7.79
CA LEU A 45 9.46 4.35 -7.48
C LEU A 45 9.26 5.64 -6.67
N TYR A 46 10.12 5.89 -5.70
CA TYR A 46 9.89 6.93 -4.69
C TYR A 46 11.00 7.98 -4.66
N GLY A 47 12.07 7.82 -5.44
CA GLY A 47 13.27 8.66 -5.35
C GLY A 47 13.86 8.62 -3.94
N GLN A 48 14.37 9.76 -3.46
CA GLN A 48 14.89 9.88 -2.10
C GLN A 48 13.80 10.09 -1.02
N ARG A 49 12.52 9.88 -1.34
CA ARG A 49 11.43 10.06 -0.35
C ARG A 49 11.35 8.87 0.60
N TRP A 50 11.54 7.65 0.11
CA TRP A 50 11.49 6.45 0.96
C TRP A 50 12.61 6.41 1.99
N THR A 51 13.78 7.01 1.70
CA THR A 51 14.91 7.10 2.64
C THR A 51 14.70 8.16 3.73
N LYS A 52 13.72 9.05 3.56
CA LYS A 52 13.40 10.13 4.50
C LYS A 52 12.18 9.82 5.36
N ILE A 53 11.51 8.70 5.12
CA ILE A 53 10.32 8.35 5.89
C ILE A 53 10.70 8.05 7.34
N GLY A 54 9.98 8.69 8.26
CA GLY A 54 10.25 8.59 9.68
C GLY A 54 9.19 7.79 10.41
N TRP A 55 9.47 7.58 11.71
CA TRP A 55 8.52 6.96 12.63
C TRP A 55 7.18 7.71 12.70
N ASN A 56 7.21 9.05 12.61
CA ASN A 56 6.00 9.87 12.68
C ASN A 56 5.08 9.64 11.47
N ASP A 57 5.62 9.47 10.27
CA ASP A 57 4.84 9.20 9.07
C ASP A 57 4.11 7.85 9.21
N PHE A 58 4.87 6.82 9.59
CA PHE A 58 4.33 5.46 9.78
C PHE A 58 3.30 5.41 10.92
N MET A 59 3.58 6.03 12.06
CA MET A 59 2.63 6.10 13.17
C MET A 59 1.37 6.90 12.83
N GLY A 60 1.47 7.88 11.93
CA GLY A 60 0.31 8.58 11.39
C GLY A 60 -0.65 7.63 10.67
N VAL A 61 -0.12 6.75 9.82
CA VAL A 61 -0.93 5.70 9.14
C VAL A 61 -1.58 4.76 10.15
N LEU A 62 -0.79 4.26 11.11
CA LEU A 62 -1.29 3.33 12.12
C LEU A 62 -2.37 3.94 13.01
N ALA A 63 -2.19 5.18 13.46
CA ALA A 63 -3.15 5.89 14.28
C ALA A 63 -4.50 6.03 13.55
N ARG A 64 -4.46 6.42 12.27
CA ARG A 64 -5.65 6.52 11.43
C ARG A 64 -6.32 5.16 11.19
N ALA A 65 -5.54 4.13 10.87
CA ALA A 65 -6.06 2.78 10.72
C ALA A 65 -6.74 2.27 12.01
N LEU A 66 -6.13 2.52 13.17
CA LEU A 66 -6.68 2.19 14.47
C LEU A 66 -8.00 2.94 14.73
N GLU A 67 -8.03 4.24 14.46
CA GLU A 67 -9.22 5.08 14.61
C GLU A 67 -10.38 4.57 13.74
N LEU A 68 -10.14 4.24 12.47
CA LEU A 68 -11.15 3.65 11.60
C LEU A 68 -11.62 2.26 12.08
N SER A 69 -10.70 1.45 12.61
CA SER A 69 -11.01 0.10 13.10
C SER A 69 -11.87 0.10 14.36
N THR A 70 -11.78 1.18 15.16
CA THR A 70 -12.45 1.30 16.47
C THR A 70 -13.75 2.09 16.39
N THR A 71 -13.80 3.17 15.61
CA THR A 71 -14.98 4.05 15.51
C THR A 71 -15.95 3.63 14.40
N HIS A 72 -15.47 2.88 13.41
CA HIS A 72 -16.20 2.51 12.19
C HIS A 72 -16.76 3.70 11.38
N HIS A 73 -16.27 4.92 11.64
CA HIS A 73 -16.65 6.14 10.93
C HIS A 73 -15.41 6.94 10.58
N VAL A 74 -15.44 7.69 9.47
CA VAL A 74 -14.33 8.58 9.12
C VAL A 74 -14.51 9.90 9.87
N PRO A 75 -13.51 10.34 10.66
CA PRO A 75 -13.58 11.61 11.37
C PRO A 75 -13.80 12.80 10.42
N LYS A 76 -14.58 13.80 10.86
CA LYS A 76 -14.93 14.96 10.01
C LYS A 76 -13.69 15.79 9.65
N GLU A 77 -12.75 15.86 10.58
CA GLU A 77 -11.46 16.52 10.48
C GLU A 77 -10.56 15.98 9.36
N TRP A 78 -10.82 14.77 8.86
CA TRP A 78 -10.07 14.22 7.71
C TRP A 78 -10.62 14.72 6.37
N ASN A 79 -11.72 15.47 6.37
CA ASN A 79 -12.35 16.05 5.19
C ASN A 79 -12.69 15.01 4.09
N VAL A 80 -13.04 13.79 4.51
CA VAL A 80 -13.46 12.71 3.61
C VAL A 80 -14.96 12.82 3.35
N THR A 81 -15.31 13.58 2.31
CA THR A 81 -16.70 13.86 1.90
C THR A 81 -17.28 12.88 0.87
N GLY A 82 -16.50 11.92 0.37
CA GLY A 82 -16.96 10.96 -0.62
C GLY A 82 -15.88 10.00 -1.11
N TRP A 83 -16.20 9.24 -2.17
CA TRP A 83 -15.30 8.21 -2.71
C TRP A 83 -13.95 8.76 -3.16
N ASN A 84 -13.94 9.92 -3.85
CA ASN A 84 -12.69 10.50 -4.35
C ASN A 84 -11.72 10.92 -3.24
N SER A 85 -12.23 11.53 -2.16
CA SER A 85 -11.40 11.91 -1.01
C SER A 85 -10.95 10.69 -0.21
N LEU A 86 -11.78 9.64 -0.12
CA LEU A 86 -11.40 8.37 0.47
C LEU A 86 -10.28 7.67 -0.32
N VAL A 87 -10.39 7.63 -1.66
CA VAL A 87 -9.36 7.07 -2.54
C VAL A 87 -8.06 7.87 -2.40
N LYS A 88 -8.12 9.21 -2.37
CA LYS A 88 -6.92 10.05 -2.14
C LYS A 88 -6.24 9.74 -0.80
N LEU A 89 -7.01 9.62 0.28
CA LEU A 89 -6.48 9.23 1.58
C LEU A 89 -5.83 7.85 1.50
N ALA A 90 -6.54 6.86 0.96
CA ALA A 90 -6.02 5.50 0.84
C ALA A 90 -4.78 5.41 -0.06
N HIS A 91 -4.66 6.28 -1.08
CA HIS A 91 -3.44 6.41 -1.87
C HIS A 91 -2.27 6.88 -1.01
N HIS A 92 -2.47 7.95 -0.26
CA HIS A 92 -1.46 8.50 0.64
C HIS A 92 -1.00 7.47 1.69
N GLU A 93 -1.94 6.76 2.35
CA GLU A 93 -1.62 5.72 3.32
C GLU A 93 -0.80 4.57 2.69
N ALA A 94 -1.20 4.14 1.49
CA ALA A 94 -0.52 3.04 0.80
C ALA A 94 0.89 3.43 0.36
N GLU A 95 1.08 4.68 -0.10
CA GLU A 95 2.38 5.20 -0.49
C GLU A 95 3.34 5.29 0.71
N ILE A 96 2.87 5.82 1.85
CA ILE A 96 3.66 5.81 3.10
C ILE A 96 4.01 4.38 3.49
N SER A 97 3.03 3.48 3.49
CA SER A 97 3.26 2.07 3.86
C SER A 97 4.30 1.40 2.95
N ALA A 98 4.26 1.69 1.65
CA ALA A 98 5.21 1.15 0.68
C ALA A 98 6.61 1.74 0.84
N MET A 99 6.72 3.04 1.08
CA MET A 99 7.98 3.69 1.42
C MET A 99 8.57 3.16 2.74
N THR A 100 7.73 2.91 3.75
CA THR A 100 8.16 2.24 4.99
C THR A 100 8.65 0.83 4.70
N ALA A 101 7.97 0.08 3.83
CA ALA A 101 8.43 -1.25 3.42
C ALA A 101 9.78 -1.22 2.68
N CYS A 102 10.00 -0.21 1.86
CA CYS A 102 11.31 0.07 1.27
C CYS A 102 12.38 0.32 2.35
N ALA A 103 12.09 1.20 3.31
CA ALA A 103 13.00 1.51 4.42
C ALA A 103 13.32 0.29 5.31
N MET A 104 12.35 -0.62 5.49
CA MET A 104 12.52 -1.86 6.24
C MET A 104 13.14 -3.00 5.43
N GLY A 105 13.35 -2.80 4.12
CA GLY A 105 13.95 -3.81 3.23
C GLY A 105 13.05 -5.02 2.94
N ASN A 106 11.72 -4.85 3.02
CA ASN A 106 10.74 -5.92 2.80
C ASN A 106 9.73 -5.63 1.67
N PHE A 107 9.92 -4.58 0.86
CA PHE A 107 9.05 -4.24 -0.28
C PHE A 107 8.81 -5.42 -1.24
N GLN A 108 9.84 -6.20 -1.54
CA GLN A 108 9.77 -7.39 -2.38
C GLN A 108 8.88 -8.50 -1.79
N CYS A 109 8.83 -8.62 -0.47
CA CYS A 109 7.96 -9.58 0.22
C CYS A 109 6.50 -9.17 0.10
N ASP A 110 6.21 -7.87 0.23
CA ASP A 110 4.87 -7.32 0.05
C ASP A 110 4.39 -7.51 -1.39
N LEU A 111 5.27 -7.32 -2.37
CA LEU A 111 4.98 -7.58 -3.76
C LEU A 111 4.62 -9.05 -4.03
N ALA A 112 5.43 -9.99 -3.51
CA ALA A 112 5.15 -11.42 -3.64
C ALA A 112 3.80 -11.77 -3.00
N TYR A 113 3.55 -11.28 -1.78
CA TYR A 113 2.27 -11.42 -1.08
C TYR A 113 1.09 -10.89 -1.91
N CYS A 114 1.23 -9.70 -2.49
CA CYS A 114 0.22 -9.07 -3.32
C CYS A 114 -0.08 -9.89 -4.58
N LYS A 115 0.95 -10.37 -5.29
CA LYS A 115 0.80 -11.21 -6.48
C LYS A 115 0.06 -12.51 -6.18
N MET A 116 0.38 -13.15 -5.06
CA MET A 116 -0.24 -14.41 -4.65
C MET A 116 -1.71 -14.25 -4.26
N ASN A 117 -2.09 -13.15 -3.61
CA ASN A 117 -3.39 -13.05 -2.94
C ASN A 117 -4.39 -12.08 -3.59
N TYR A 118 -3.93 -11.05 -4.32
CA TYR A 118 -4.78 -9.93 -4.73
C TYR A 118 -4.72 -9.61 -6.23
N CYS A 119 -3.53 -9.59 -6.84
CA CYS A 119 -3.34 -9.03 -8.18
C CYS A 119 -4.04 -9.80 -9.31
N ASN A 120 -4.23 -11.10 -9.14
CA ASN A 120 -4.90 -11.98 -10.10
C ASN A 120 -6.40 -12.15 -9.82
N SER A 121 -6.93 -11.57 -8.75
CA SER A 121 -8.35 -11.65 -8.40
C SER A 121 -9.20 -10.77 -9.30
N PRO A 122 -10.15 -11.31 -10.09
CA PRO A 122 -11.03 -10.49 -10.94
C PRO A 122 -11.81 -9.44 -10.15
N LYS A 123 -12.22 -9.79 -8.92
CA LYS A 123 -12.91 -8.89 -7.99
C LYS A 123 -12.08 -7.64 -7.68
N PHE A 124 -10.80 -7.81 -7.34
CA PHE A 124 -9.96 -6.67 -6.96
C PHE A 124 -9.45 -5.91 -8.18
N ARG A 125 -9.16 -6.58 -9.29
CA ARG A 125 -8.84 -5.92 -10.56
C ARG A 125 -9.97 -5.02 -11.05
N SER A 126 -11.22 -5.49 -10.98
CA SER A 126 -12.38 -4.67 -11.37
C SER A 126 -12.57 -3.44 -10.46
N ARG A 127 -12.12 -3.50 -9.20
CA ARG A 127 -12.34 -2.43 -8.22
C ARG A 127 -11.18 -1.44 -8.12
N PHE A 128 -9.95 -1.93 -8.20
CA PHE A 128 -8.72 -1.19 -7.91
C PHE A 128 -7.72 -1.20 -9.07
N GLY A 129 -7.99 -1.95 -10.15
CA GLY A 129 -7.07 -2.07 -11.28
C GLY A 129 -6.78 -0.76 -12.03
N ASN A 130 -7.58 0.29 -11.82
CA ASN A 130 -7.29 1.62 -12.36
C ASN A 130 -6.35 2.44 -11.47
N LEU A 131 -6.11 2.00 -10.22
CA LEU A 131 -5.24 2.69 -9.27
C LEU A 131 -3.78 2.28 -9.43
N SER A 132 -3.53 1.11 -10.04
CA SER A 132 -2.19 0.57 -10.32
C SER A 132 -1.43 1.27 -11.45
N TRP A 133 -1.82 2.50 -11.79
CA TRP A 133 -1.28 3.26 -12.91
C TRP A 133 -0.92 4.71 -12.57
N SER A 134 -1.21 5.15 -11.35
CA SER A 134 -0.87 6.49 -10.90
C SER A 134 0.35 6.42 -9.99
N TYR A 135 1.54 6.51 -10.57
CA TYR A 135 2.60 7.20 -9.87
C TYR A 135 2.20 8.68 -9.90
N PRO A 136 1.92 9.32 -8.76
CA PRO A 136 1.76 10.76 -8.79
C PRO A 136 3.09 11.37 -9.25
N ASP A 137 3.04 12.09 -10.37
CA ASP A 137 4.10 13.01 -10.79
C ASP A 137 4.39 14.04 -9.69
#